data_AF-A0A0S2E4D8-F1
#
_entry.id   AF-A0A0S2E4D8-F1
#
_cell.length_a   1.000
_cell.length_b   1.000
_cell.length_c   1.000
_cell.angle_alpha   90.00
_cell.angle_beta   90.00
_cell.angle_gamma   90.00
#
_symmetry.space_group_name_H-M   'P 1'
#
loop_
_entity.id
_entity.type
_entity.pdbx_description
1 polymer ?
#
loop_
_entity_poly.entity_id
_entity_poly.type
_entity_poly.pdbx_seq_one_letter_code
_entity_poly.pdbx_strand_id
1 'polypeptide(L)'
;MKRPIPHLSACFIAVALAMTSGCASLPSQPVAESTSEVGTARKATAEIESRFASVASQGTGTIKPKRRTNISFGMFDASSLPPKRVDQLRIHFLPVGTGSCQIVECPGSGALPLLIDCGSKGSAHYDVETTREYLQGIIGDGKVHVVVSHPDDDHVNWIHKVITPEQVRSLWVGDDYVNYKEPFLAWVTDIMDMPAGDRGTVYDTLGVNWSNNGEAVADLACGVADTYVLGVNNGTTSNAKSLMLAIQFGAFSATFTGDATGASEAAAITNYPDALESTVLAASHHGAETENSNSQEWADATRPAYVVYSAGSHANFRHPRCSAVATYRGAGELRQVGQHQLQCGEANGWKQMKTSLSEYSTNSSGLIVITAGKSSSNVSIYCGKGNCE
;
A
#
# COMPACT_ATOMS: atom_id res chain seq x y z
N MET A 1 51.55 -28.55 15.54
CA MET A 1 50.63 -29.69 15.68
C MET A 1 49.37 -29.36 14.88
N LYS A 2 49.11 -30.10 13.81
CA LYS A 2 47.97 -29.94 12.89
C LYS A 2 47.16 -31.24 12.92
N ARG A 3 45.81 -31.14 12.94
CA ARG A 3 44.78 -32.09 12.45
C ARG A 3 43.40 -31.73 13.06
N PRO A 4 42.24 -32.09 12.46
CA PRO A 4 41.80 -31.75 11.10
C PRO A 4 40.31 -31.35 11.00
N ILE A 5 39.92 -30.80 9.85
CA ILE A 5 38.54 -30.52 9.40
C ILE A 5 37.97 -31.80 8.75
N PRO A 6 36.67 -32.14 8.90
CA PRO A 6 36.03 -33.14 8.05
C PRO A 6 35.36 -32.48 6.83
N HIS A 7 35.79 -32.92 5.65
CA HIS A 7 35.08 -32.78 4.38
C HIS A 7 33.90 -33.76 4.33
N LEU A 8 32.78 -33.35 3.73
CA LEU A 8 31.87 -34.26 3.03
C LEU A 8 31.58 -33.74 1.63
N SER A 9 31.87 -34.61 0.66
CA SER A 9 31.72 -34.40 -0.77
C SER A 9 30.28 -34.56 -1.26
N ALA A 10 30.03 -33.87 -2.38
CA ALA A 10 28.85 -33.89 -3.21
C ALA A 10 28.47 -35.28 -3.76
N CYS A 11 27.18 -35.43 -4.11
CA CYS A 11 26.74 -36.35 -5.14
C CYS A 11 25.63 -35.68 -5.97
N PHE A 12 25.99 -35.24 -7.17
CA PHE A 12 25.08 -34.90 -8.26
C PHE A 12 24.56 -36.19 -8.90
N ILE A 13 23.26 -36.31 -9.12
CA ILE A 13 22.70 -37.25 -10.09
C ILE A 13 21.72 -36.47 -10.97
N ALA A 14 22.17 -36.16 -12.18
CA ALA A 14 21.35 -35.78 -13.31
C ALA A 14 20.96 -37.07 -14.06
N VAL A 15 19.67 -37.25 -14.34
CA VAL A 15 19.20 -38.28 -15.29
C VAL A 15 18.45 -37.55 -16.40
N ALA A 16 19.14 -37.39 -17.53
CA ALA A 16 18.53 -37.15 -18.82
C ALA A 16 18.52 -38.49 -19.56
N LEU A 17 17.35 -38.93 -20.02
CA LEU A 17 17.22 -40.04 -20.95
C LEU A 17 16.25 -39.62 -22.06
N ALA A 18 16.79 -39.44 -23.26
CA ALA A 18 16.05 -39.33 -24.51
C ALA A 18 16.33 -40.60 -25.31
N MET A 19 15.28 -41.30 -25.77
CA MET A 19 15.32 -42.16 -26.97
C MET A 19 13.92 -42.30 -27.60
N THR A 20 13.80 -41.64 -28.75
CA THR A 20 13.30 -42.10 -30.07
C THR A 20 12.08 -43.01 -30.24
N SER A 21 11.26 -42.57 -31.21
CA SER A 21 10.57 -43.30 -32.29
C SER A 21 9.33 -44.15 -31.97
N GLY A 22 8.21 -43.73 -32.58
CA GLY A 22 6.99 -44.53 -32.72
C GLY A 22 5.89 -43.79 -33.49
N CYS A 23 6.00 -43.71 -34.82
CA CYS A 23 4.88 -43.37 -35.70
C CYS A 23 3.81 -44.47 -35.62
N ALA A 24 2.58 -44.10 -35.29
CA ALA A 24 1.40 -44.85 -35.66
C ALA A 24 0.25 -43.86 -35.93
N SER A 25 -0.15 -43.83 -37.19
CA SER A 25 -1.23 -43.04 -37.77
C SER A 25 -2.56 -43.78 -37.71
N LEU A 26 -3.66 -42.99 -37.71
CA LEU A 26 -5.02 -43.20 -38.29
C LEU A 26 -6.13 -42.70 -37.33
N PRO A 27 -7.32 -42.30 -37.83
CA PRO A 27 -7.65 -41.60 -39.07
C PRO A 27 -8.50 -40.33 -38.84
N SER A 28 -8.41 -39.41 -39.79
CA SER A 28 -9.26 -38.23 -39.97
C SER A 28 -10.72 -38.58 -40.32
N GLN A 29 -11.68 -37.97 -39.64
CA GLN A 29 -13.09 -37.89 -40.05
C GLN A 29 -13.38 -36.46 -40.55
N PRO A 30 -14.18 -36.30 -41.63
CA PRO A 30 -14.43 -35.00 -42.24
C PRO A 30 -15.52 -34.25 -41.46
N VAL A 31 -15.26 -32.99 -41.11
CA VAL A 31 -16.31 -32.06 -40.65
C VAL A 31 -16.86 -31.36 -41.89
N ALA A 32 -18.17 -31.52 -42.10
CA ALA A 32 -18.92 -30.90 -43.18
C ALA A 32 -18.99 -29.37 -42.99
N GLU A 33 -18.70 -28.62 -44.05
CA GLU A 33 -18.99 -27.19 -44.15
C GLU A 33 -20.51 -26.97 -44.15
N SER A 34 -21.05 -26.33 -43.11
CA SER A 34 -22.40 -25.78 -43.12
C SER A 34 -22.35 -24.30 -43.49
N THR A 35 -22.79 -23.98 -44.70
CA THR A 35 -23.04 -22.63 -45.19
C THR A 35 -24.37 -22.10 -44.61
N SER A 36 -24.33 -21.49 -43.42
CA SER A 36 -25.51 -20.76 -42.90
C SER A 36 -25.23 -19.51 -42.06
N GLU A 37 -23.98 -19.18 -41.73
CA GLU A 37 -23.67 -18.04 -40.82
C GLU A 37 -23.37 -16.69 -41.51
N VAL A 38 -23.47 -16.59 -42.84
CA VAL A 38 -23.26 -15.31 -43.56
C VAL A 38 -24.57 -14.51 -43.74
N GLY A 39 -25.73 -15.13 -43.51
CA GLY A 39 -27.05 -14.50 -43.68
C GLY A 39 -27.58 -13.73 -42.45
N THR A 40 -27.14 -14.08 -41.25
CA THR A 40 -27.60 -13.48 -39.98
C THR A 40 -26.83 -12.20 -39.62
N ALA A 41 -25.57 -12.07 -40.03
CA ALA A 41 -24.76 -10.88 -39.77
C ALA A 41 -25.20 -9.64 -40.57
N ARG A 42 -25.90 -9.79 -41.71
CA ARG A 42 -26.43 -8.66 -42.51
C ARG A 42 -27.80 -8.14 -42.06
N LYS A 43 -28.56 -8.91 -41.26
CA LYS A 43 -29.86 -8.48 -40.73
C LYS A 43 -29.76 -7.68 -39.42
N ALA A 44 -28.75 -7.95 -38.59
CA ALA A 44 -28.55 -7.24 -37.33
C ALA A 44 -28.03 -5.79 -37.53
N THR A 45 -27.30 -5.51 -38.61
CA THR A 45 -26.76 -4.17 -38.90
C THR A 45 -27.81 -3.20 -39.43
N ALA A 46 -28.83 -3.68 -40.15
CA ALA A 46 -29.89 -2.84 -40.71
C ALA A 46 -30.93 -2.38 -39.65
N GLU A 47 -31.08 -3.11 -38.55
CA GLU A 47 -32.03 -2.77 -37.49
C GLU A 47 -31.45 -1.71 -36.51
N ILE A 48 -30.12 -1.60 -36.44
CA ILE A 48 -29.41 -0.61 -35.61
C ILE A 48 -29.36 0.76 -36.31
N GLU A 49 -29.15 0.82 -37.63
CA GLU A 49 -29.09 2.10 -38.36
C GLU A 49 -30.45 2.83 -38.44
N SER A 50 -31.57 2.11 -38.45
CA SER A 50 -32.90 2.75 -38.45
C SER A 50 -33.29 3.37 -37.10
N ARG A 51 -32.71 2.92 -35.99
CA ARG A 51 -32.95 3.47 -34.65
C ARG A 51 -32.13 4.74 -34.38
N PHE A 52 -31.03 4.96 -35.10
CA PHE A 52 -30.24 6.20 -35.00
C PHE A 52 -30.84 7.37 -35.79
N ALA A 53 -31.67 7.11 -36.81
CA ALA A 53 -32.27 8.16 -37.63
C ALA A 53 -33.51 8.84 -37.03
N SER A 54 -34.19 8.24 -36.04
CA SER A 54 -35.43 8.81 -35.47
C SER A 54 -35.24 9.68 -34.22
N VAL A 55 -34.02 9.71 -33.64
CA VAL A 55 -33.72 10.54 -32.45
C VAL A 55 -33.27 11.96 -32.85
N ALA A 56 -33.02 12.21 -34.13
CA ALA A 56 -32.51 13.49 -34.64
C ALA A 56 -33.57 14.57 -34.91
N SER A 57 -34.86 14.36 -34.62
CA SER A 57 -35.93 15.29 -35.05
C SER A 57 -36.90 15.81 -33.98
N GLN A 58 -36.63 15.63 -32.68
CA GLN A 58 -37.50 16.19 -31.64
C GLN A 58 -36.80 17.21 -30.74
N GLY A 59 -37.16 18.48 -30.95
CA GLY A 59 -37.52 19.39 -29.86
C GLY A 59 -36.38 20.01 -29.05
N THR A 60 -36.11 21.27 -29.34
CA THR A 60 -35.33 22.22 -28.55
C THR A 60 -35.94 22.46 -27.16
N GLY A 61 -35.68 21.55 -26.22
CA GLY A 61 -35.88 21.77 -24.79
C GLY A 61 -34.54 22.08 -24.12
N THR A 62 -34.34 23.32 -23.67
CA THR A 62 -33.15 23.73 -22.91
C THR A 62 -33.16 23.07 -21.53
N ILE A 63 -32.63 21.85 -21.44
CA ILE A 63 -32.26 21.25 -20.17
C ILE A 63 -31.03 22.02 -19.66
N LYS A 64 -31.25 22.97 -18.73
CA LYS A 64 -30.15 23.59 -17.99
C LYS A 64 -29.37 22.47 -17.30
N PRO A 65 -28.06 22.31 -17.57
CA PRO A 65 -27.26 21.33 -16.85
C PRO A 65 -27.36 21.68 -15.36
N LYS A 66 -27.80 20.71 -14.53
CA LYS A 66 -27.63 20.82 -13.09
C LYS A 66 -26.15 21.11 -12.87
N ARG A 67 -25.85 22.28 -12.28
CA ARG A 67 -24.50 22.67 -11.92
C ARG A 67 -23.88 21.49 -11.18
N ARG A 68 -22.95 20.79 -11.83
CA ARG A 68 -21.92 20.06 -11.09
C ARG A 68 -21.23 21.14 -10.29
N THR A 69 -21.48 21.18 -8.99
CA THR A 69 -20.60 21.88 -8.08
C THR A 69 -19.24 21.21 -8.27
N ASN A 70 -18.39 21.81 -9.11
CA ASN A 70 -16.98 21.54 -9.07
C ASN A 70 -16.54 22.00 -7.69
N ILE A 71 -16.54 21.06 -6.74
CA ILE A 71 -15.76 21.21 -5.53
C ILE A 71 -14.33 21.19 -6.06
N SER A 72 -13.76 22.38 -6.20
CA SER A 72 -12.31 22.54 -6.27
C SER A 72 -11.80 22.03 -4.93
N PHE A 73 -11.42 20.76 -4.90
CA PHE A 73 -10.52 20.27 -3.86
C PHE A 73 -9.20 20.97 -4.17
N GLY A 74 -8.79 21.93 -3.34
CA GLY A 74 -7.46 22.52 -3.47
C GLY A 74 -6.46 21.38 -3.42
N MET A 75 -5.80 21.08 -4.55
CA MET A 75 -4.64 20.19 -4.57
C MET A 75 -3.60 20.84 -3.68
N PHE A 76 -3.36 20.25 -2.51
CA PHE A 76 -2.34 20.73 -1.60
C PHE A 76 -1.00 20.12 -2.03
N ASP A 77 -0.15 20.98 -2.59
CA ASP A 77 1.24 20.68 -2.91
C ASP A 77 2.06 20.52 -1.62
N ALA A 78 3.05 19.63 -1.60
CA ALA A 78 4.00 19.47 -0.50
C ALA A 78 4.65 20.82 -0.10
N SER A 79 4.82 21.73 -1.06
CA SER A 79 5.35 23.09 -0.85
C SER A 79 4.51 23.99 0.07
N SER A 80 3.24 23.63 0.33
CA SER A 80 2.35 24.35 1.23
C SER A 80 2.59 24.06 2.72
N LEU A 81 3.29 22.97 3.03
CA LEU A 81 3.64 22.61 4.39
C LEU A 81 4.84 23.45 4.87
N PRO A 82 4.91 23.81 6.17
CA PRO A 82 6.11 24.44 6.70
C PRO A 82 7.33 23.53 6.46
N PRO A 83 8.52 24.09 6.16
CA PRO A 83 9.72 23.29 6.00
C PRO A 83 9.94 22.37 7.21
N LYS A 84 10.23 21.09 6.96
CA LYS A 84 10.54 20.16 8.05
C LYS A 84 11.87 20.54 8.69
N ARG A 85 11.92 20.56 10.02
CA ARG A 85 13.22 20.74 10.71
C ARG A 85 14.02 19.44 10.69
N VAL A 86 15.34 19.58 10.78
CA VAL A 86 16.26 18.42 10.76
C VAL A 86 16.06 17.47 11.95
N ASP A 87 15.56 17.99 13.07
CA ASP A 87 15.28 17.25 14.31
C ASP A 87 13.87 16.66 14.36
N GLN A 88 13.14 16.70 13.25
CA GLN A 88 11.77 16.20 13.14
C GLN A 88 11.70 15.01 12.18
N LEU A 89 10.80 14.09 12.48
CA LEU A 89 10.29 13.08 11.57
C LEU A 89 8.92 13.56 11.06
N ARG A 90 8.61 13.35 9.77
CA ARG A 90 7.28 13.65 9.23
C ARG A 90 6.76 12.51 8.36
N ILE A 91 5.52 12.10 8.59
CA ILE A 91 4.83 11.03 7.86
C ILE A 91 3.69 11.66 7.06
N HIS A 92 3.57 11.27 5.78
CA HIS A 92 2.51 11.70 4.89
C HIS A 92 1.70 10.49 4.45
N PHE A 93 0.39 10.52 4.67
CA PHE A 93 -0.56 9.54 4.15
C PHE A 93 -1.30 10.16 2.97
N LEU A 94 -0.99 9.70 1.76
CA LEU A 94 -1.51 10.31 0.54
C LEU A 94 -2.92 9.79 0.25
N PRO A 95 -3.86 10.66 -0.19
CA PRO A 95 -5.24 10.27 -0.40
C PRO A 95 -5.46 9.62 -1.77
N VAL A 96 -4.82 8.47 -1.96
CA VAL A 96 -4.84 7.67 -3.19
C VAL A 96 -6.11 6.82 -3.35
N GLY A 97 -7.06 6.94 -2.42
CA GLY A 97 -8.37 6.27 -2.50
C GLY A 97 -8.30 4.84 -1.98
N THR A 98 -8.76 3.89 -2.79
CA THR A 98 -8.76 2.46 -2.44
C THR A 98 -7.34 1.92 -2.63
N GLY A 99 -6.50 2.15 -1.63
CA GLY A 99 -5.11 1.75 -1.62
C GLY A 99 -4.27 2.54 -0.65
N SER A 100 -2.97 2.29 -0.71
CA SER A 100 -1.98 2.77 0.24
C SER A 100 -0.85 3.48 -0.47
N CYS A 101 -0.43 4.64 0.05
CA CYS A 101 0.81 5.31 -0.35
C CYS A 101 1.24 6.24 0.78
N GLN A 102 2.37 5.95 1.41
CA GLN A 102 2.95 6.79 2.46
C GLN A 102 4.40 7.16 2.15
N ILE A 103 4.79 8.38 2.52
CA ILE A 103 6.20 8.78 2.52
C ILE A 103 6.58 9.35 3.87
N VAL A 104 7.76 8.96 4.36
CA VAL A 104 8.35 9.46 5.60
C VAL A 104 9.57 10.31 5.27
N GLU A 105 9.51 11.59 5.63
CA GLU A 105 10.68 12.47 5.67
C GLU A 105 11.48 12.17 6.95
N CYS A 106 12.55 11.39 6.82
CA CYS A 106 13.34 10.90 7.95
C CYS A 106 14.14 12.00 8.69
N PRO A 107 14.28 11.94 10.02
CA PRO A 107 15.03 12.91 10.81
C PRO A 107 16.53 12.78 10.58
N GLY A 108 17.26 13.89 10.69
CA GLY A 108 18.71 13.96 10.47
C GLY A 108 19.08 14.64 9.16
N SER A 109 20.30 15.20 9.12
CA SER A 109 20.81 15.89 7.94
C SER A 109 21.19 14.87 6.87
N GLY A 110 20.67 15.03 5.65
CA GLY A 110 20.93 14.11 4.53
C GLY A 110 20.26 12.74 4.66
N ALA A 111 19.29 12.59 5.57
CA ALA A 111 18.50 11.38 5.68
C ALA A 111 17.67 11.17 4.41
N LEU A 112 17.69 9.95 3.87
CA LEU A 112 16.86 9.58 2.73
C LEU A 112 15.41 9.37 3.18
N PRO A 113 14.41 9.78 2.38
CA PRO A 113 13.02 9.46 2.66
C PRO A 113 12.76 7.95 2.53
N LEU A 114 11.67 7.51 3.17
CA LEU A 114 11.16 6.14 3.12
C LEU A 114 9.75 6.15 2.52
N LEU A 115 9.60 5.59 1.33
CA LEU A 115 8.30 5.32 0.69
C LEU A 115 7.81 3.94 1.13
N ILE A 116 6.58 3.87 1.64
CA ILE A 116 5.93 2.64 2.08
C ILE A 116 4.65 2.50 1.27
N ASP A 117 4.62 1.50 0.39
CA ASP A 117 3.61 1.27 -0.63
C ASP A 117 3.36 2.49 -1.54
N CYS A 118 2.83 2.23 -2.74
CA CYS A 118 2.10 3.24 -3.50
C CYS A 118 1.21 2.58 -4.56
N GLY A 119 -0.10 2.56 -4.33
CA GLY A 119 -1.06 2.01 -5.28
C GLY A 119 -2.49 2.50 -5.07
N SER A 120 -3.33 2.23 -6.06
CA SER A 120 -4.76 2.53 -6.01
C SER A 120 -5.59 1.63 -6.93
N LYS A 121 -6.74 1.20 -6.45
CA LYS A 121 -7.84 0.57 -7.21
C LYS A 121 -9.01 1.54 -7.47
N GLY A 122 -8.83 2.84 -7.21
CA GLY A 122 -9.78 3.91 -7.57
C GLY A 122 -10.34 4.70 -6.38
N SER A 123 -11.24 5.66 -6.65
CA SER A 123 -11.75 6.64 -5.67
C SER A 123 -10.67 7.54 -5.04
N ALA A 124 -9.60 7.80 -5.79
CA ALA A 124 -8.48 8.61 -5.35
C ALA A 124 -8.83 10.10 -5.34
N HIS A 125 -8.40 10.83 -4.30
CA HIS A 125 -8.39 12.29 -4.34
C HIS A 125 -7.13 12.79 -5.07
N TYR A 126 -6.01 12.06 -4.97
CA TYR A 126 -4.79 12.28 -5.77
C TYR A 126 -4.67 11.17 -6.81
N ASP A 127 -4.65 11.53 -8.08
CA ASP A 127 -4.31 10.58 -9.16
C ASP A 127 -2.80 10.27 -9.17
N VAL A 128 -2.37 9.41 -10.08
CA VAL A 128 -0.96 8.97 -10.13
C VAL A 128 -0.01 10.11 -10.52
N GLU A 129 -0.45 11.05 -11.37
CA GLU A 129 0.28 12.26 -11.73
C GLU A 129 0.50 13.16 -10.51
N THR A 130 -0.57 13.50 -9.79
CA THR A 130 -0.52 14.32 -8.57
C THR A 130 0.32 13.64 -7.49
N THR A 131 0.18 12.32 -7.35
CA THR A 131 0.96 11.52 -6.41
C THR A 131 2.45 11.57 -6.76
N ARG A 132 2.81 11.40 -8.03
CA ARG A 132 4.19 11.55 -8.52
C ARG A 132 4.72 12.94 -8.20
N GLU A 133 4.00 14.00 -8.58
CA GLU A 133 4.45 15.39 -8.32
C GLU A 133 4.69 15.63 -6.83
N TYR A 134 3.77 15.17 -5.97
CA TYR A 134 3.90 15.29 -4.52
C TYR A 134 5.13 14.55 -3.97
N LEU A 135 5.34 13.31 -4.39
CA LEU A 135 6.49 12.51 -3.96
C LEU A 135 7.81 13.11 -4.46
N GLN A 136 7.85 13.59 -5.71
CA GLN A 136 9.03 14.24 -6.27
C GLN A 136 9.31 15.61 -5.63
N GLY A 137 8.29 16.30 -5.11
CA GLY A 137 8.49 17.49 -4.27
C GLY A 137 9.23 17.22 -2.95
N ILE A 138 9.16 15.98 -2.45
CA ILE A 138 9.86 15.55 -1.23
C ILE A 138 11.22 14.90 -1.57
N ILE A 139 11.26 14.03 -2.57
CA ILE A 139 12.45 13.24 -2.93
C ILE A 139 13.44 14.09 -3.75
N GLY A 140 12.93 14.97 -4.62
CA GLY A 140 13.73 15.67 -5.63
C GLY A 140 14.48 14.70 -6.53
N ASP A 141 15.70 15.08 -6.94
CA ASP A 141 16.61 14.21 -7.70
C ASP A 141 17.34 13.18 -6.80
N GLY A 142 16.93 13.05 -5.55
CA GLY A 142 17.56 12.22 -4.53
C GLY A 142 17.22 10.73 -4.62
N LYS A 143 17.82 9.96 -3.71
CA LYS A 143 17.50 8.55 -3.51
C LYS A 143 16.39 8.37 -2.46
N VAL A 144 15.69 7.23 -2.50
CA VAL A 144 14.61 6.87 -1.58
C VAL A 144 14.70 5.38 -1.19
N HIS A 145 14.39 5.06 0.06
CA HIS A 145 14.13 3.67 0.46
C HIS A 145 12.68 3.33 0.10
N VAL A 146 12.46 2.22 -0.58
CA VAL A 146 11.12 1.75 -0.96
C VAL A 146 10.82 0.47 -0.19
N VAL A 147 9.66 0.43 0.46
CA VAL A 147 9.12 -0.78 1.07
C VAL A 147 7.77 -1.09 0.46
N VAL A 148 7.60 -2.34 0.09
CA VAL A 148 6.35 -2.89 -0.42
C VAL A 148 5.86 -3.95 0.55
N SER A 149 4.68 -3.71 1.13
CA SER A 149 4.09 -4.60 2.12
C SER A 149 3.78 -5.96 1.50
N HIS A 150 3.07 -6.00 0.38
CA HIS A 150 2.64 -7.23 -0.30
C HIS A 150 2.24 -6.92 -1.77
N PRO A 151 1.97 -7.93 -2.63
CA PRO A 151 1.91 -7.73 -4.08
C PRO A 151 0.58 -7.21 -4.64
N ASP A 152 -0.43 -6.91 -3.81
CA ASP A 152 -1.74 -6.48 -4.30
C ASP A 152 -1.69 -5.11 -4.97
N ASP A 153 -2.47 -4.94 -6.05
CA ASP A 153 -2.35 -3.77 -6.92
C ASP A 153 -2.56 -2.44 -6.18
N ASP A 154 -3.42 -2.37 -5.17
CA ASP A 154 -3.66 -1.17 -4.38
C ASP A 154 -2.51 -0.77 -3.44
N HIS A 155 -1.42 -1.55 -3.44
CA HIS A 155 -0.17 -1.25 -2.74
C HIS A 155 1.00 -1.04 -3.70
N VAL A 156 0.97 -1.62 -4.91
CA VAL A 156 2.17 -1.68 -5.78
C VAL A 156 2.02 -1.02 -7.14
N ASN A 157 0.79 -0.84 -7.62
CA ASN A 157 0.56 -0.56 -9.04
C ASN A 157 0.96 0.84 -9.51
N TRP A 158 1.34 1.74 -8.60
CA TRP A 158 1.83 3.09 -8.93
C TRP A 158 3.32 3.27 -8.67
N ILE A 159 4.00 2.37 -7.95
CA ILE A 159 5.41 2.52 -7.58
C ILE A 159 6.30 2.81 -8.80
N HIS A 160 6.21 1.96 -9.83
CA HIS A 160 6.98 2.12 -11.08
C HIS A 160 6.64 3.39 -11.89
N LYS A 161 5.54 4.08 -11.55
CA LYS A 161 5.10 5.32 -12.21
C LYS A 161 5.53 6.57 -11.46
N VAL A 162 5.79 6.43 -10.16
CA VAL A 162 6.06 7.58 -9.26
C VAL A 162 7.53 7.63 -8.84
N ILE A 163 8.25 6.50 -8.86
CA ILE A 163 9.68 6.38 -8.54
C ILE A 163 10.42 5.76 -9.72
N THR A 164 11.52 6.38 -10.16
CA THR A 164 12.38 5.76 -11.19
C THR A 164 13.33 4.73 -10.56
N PRO A 165 13.77 3.71 -11.30
CA PRO A 165 14.77 2.76 -10.82
C PRO A 165 16.04 3.43 -10.24
N GLU A 166 16.49 4.54 -10.84
CA GLU A 166 17.67 5.29 -10.41
C GLU A 166 17.48 6.00 -9.08
N GLN A 167 16.24 6.25 -8.64
CA GLN A 167 15.97 6.84 -7.33
C GLN A 167 16.02 5.81 -6.20
N VAL A 168 15.98 4.50 -6.50
CA VAL A 168 15.93 3.48 -5.44
C VAL A 168 17.30 3.36 -4.75
N ARG A 169 17.33 3.58 -3.44
CA ARG A 169 18.47 3.22 -2.57
C ARG A 169 18.40 1.77 -2.14
N SER A 170 17.24 1.38 -1.64
CA SER A 170 16.91 -0.01 -1.31
C SER A 170 15.45 -0.27 -1.62
N LEU A 171 15.14 -1.50 -2.03
CA LEU A 171 13.78 -2.00 -2.18
C LEU A 171 13.60 -3.21 -1.26
N TRP A 172 12.59 -3.16 -0.39
CA TRP A 172 12.19 -4.30 0.45
C TRP A 172 10.81 -4.76 0.00
N VAL A 173 10.66 -6.06 -0.29
CA VAL A 173 9.38 -6.65 -0.71
C VAL A 173 8.95 -7.74 0.26
N GLY A 174 7.66 -7.74 0.61
CA GLY A 174 7.13 -8.67 1.62
C GLY A 174 6.78 -10.07 1.14
N ASP A 175 6.84 -10.35 -0.16
CA ASP A 175 6.47 -11.67 -0.72
C ASP A 175 7.46 -12.07 -1.82
N ASP A 176 7.41 -13.32 -2.24
CA ASP A 176 8.16 -13.85 -3.37
C ASP A 176 7.75 -13.16 -4.68
N TYR A 177 8.72 -12.88 -5.56
CA TYR A 177 8.48 -12.22 -6.85
C TYR A 177 7.44 -12.88 -7.73
N VAL A 178 7.27 -14.21 -7.62
CA VAL A 178 6.26 -14.94 -8.39
C VAL A 178 4.83 -14.45 -8.14
N ASN A 179 4.60 -13.78 -7.02
CA ASN A 179 3.30 -13.23 -6.65
C ASN A 179 3.10 -11.78 -7.11
N TYR A 180 4.16 -11.09 -7.54
CA TYR A 180 4.08 -9.75 -8.12
C TYR A 180 3.74 -9.82 -9.60
N LYS A 181 3.20 -8.73 -10.15
CA LYS A 181 2.73 -8.64 -11.54
C LYS A 181 3.50 -7.58 -12.32
N GLU A 182 3.46 -7.71 -13.64
CA GLU A 182 3.86 -6.61 -14.51
C GLU A 182 2.91 -5.41 -14.37
N PRO A 183 3.43 -4.16 -14.50
CA PRO A 183 4.80 -3.80 -14.86
C PRO A 183 5.77 -3.61 -13.66
N PHE A 184 5.38 -3.99 -12.44
CA PHE A 184 6.23 -3.83 -11.26
C PHE A 184 7.49 -4.73 -11.36
N LEU A 185 7.35 -5.95 -11.85
CA LEU A 185 8.48 -6.88 -12.03
C LEU A 185 9.52 -6.35 -13.02
N ALA A 186 9.11 -5.79 -14.16
CA ALA A 186 10.03 -5.11 -15.07
C ALA A 186 10.79 -3.97 -14.37
N TRP A 187 10.10 -3.14 -13.58
CA TRP A 187 10.73 -2.06 -12.81
C TRP A 187 11.75 -2.58 -11.78
N VAL A 188 11.48 -3.69 -11.10
CA VAL A 188 12.45 -4.34 -10.20
C VAL A 188 13.66 -4.86 -10.98
N THR A 189 13.42 -5.45 -12.16
CA THR A 189 14.48 -5.93 -13.04
C THR A 189 15.38 -4.79 -13.50
N ASP A 190 14.81 -3.64 -13.87
CA ASP A 190 15.56 -2.44 -14.24
C ASP A 190 16.47 -1.95 -13.11
N ILE A 191 16.04 -2.06 -11.84
CA ILE A 191 16.90 -1.77 -10.68
C ILE A 191 18.06 -2.77 -10.61
N MET A 192 17.79 -4.07 -10.76
CA MET A 192 18.80 -5.12 -10.60
C MET A 192 19.86 -5.11 -11.71
N ASP A 193 19.46 -4.75 -12.93
CA ASP A 193 20.31 -4.75 -14.12
C ASP A 193 21.22 -3.52 -14.24
N MET A 194 21.01 -2.51 -13.39
CA MET A 194 21.90 -1.36 -13.29
C MET A 194 23.33 -1.75 -12.86
N PRO A 195 24.34 -0.94 -13.25
CA PRO A 195 25.71 -1.13 -12.76
C PRO A 195 25.76 -1.18 -11.23
N ALA A 196 26.60 -2.04 -10.67
CA ALA A 196 26.65 -2.29 -9.23
C ALA A 196 26.90 -1.03 -8.37
N GLY A 197 27.54 0.01 -8.92
CA GLY A 197 27.76 1.29 -8.24
C GLY A 197 26.54 2.22 -8.23
N ASP A 198 25.59 2.01 -9.14
CA ASP A 198 24.44 2.89 -9.36
C ASP A 198 23.13 2.28 -8.85
N ARG A 199 23.06 0.94 -8.82
CA ARG A 199 21.86 0.18 -8.44
C ARG A 199 21.54 0.25 -6.95
N GLY A 200 20.24 0.28 -6.65
CA GLY A 200 19.74 0.05 -5.30
C GLY A 200 19.90 -1.40 -4.86
N THR A 201 19.94 -1.64 -3.55
CA THR A 201 19.92 -3.00 -3.00
C THR A 201 18.49 -3.51 -2.93
N VAL A 202 18.23 -4.71 -3.43
CA VAL A 202 16.90 -5.33 -3.35
C VAL A 202 16.91 -6.45 -2.31
N TYR A 203 15.94 -6.42 -1.40
CA TYR A 203 15.72 -7.38 -0.31
C TYR A 203 14.39 -8.09 -0.55
N ASP A 204 14.49 -9.34 -1.00
CA ASP A 204 13.40 -10.16 -1.54
C ASP A 204 13.35 -11.59 -0.99
N THR A 205 14.21 -11.87 -0.02
CA THR A 205 14.40 -13.19 0.59
C THR A 205 14.00 -13.19 2.06
N LEU A 206 13.01 -12.37 2.42
CA LEU A 206 12.46 -12.36 3.77
C LEU A 206 11.65 -13.64 3.97
N GLY A 207 12.25 -14.60 4.68
CA GLY A 207 11.69 -15.94 4.82
C GLY A 207 10.31 -15.98 5.50
N VAL A 208 9.71 -17.17 5.53
CA VAL A 208 8.44 -17.42 6.24
C VAL A 208 8.57 -17.04 7.71
N ASN A 209 7.58 -16.31 8.23
CA ASN A 209 7.55 -15.81 9.60
C ASN A 209 8.80 -15.00 10.02
N TRP A 210 9.43 -14.30 9.08
CA TRP A 210 10.64 -13.56 9.39
C TRP A 210 10.33 -12.30 10.20
N SER A 211 11.24 -11.99 11.13
CA SER A 211 11.35 -10.69 11.79
C SER A 211 12.83 -10.41 12.03
N ASN A 212 13.17 -9.16 12.31
CA ASN A 212 14.55 -8.78 12.71
C ASN A 212 14.82 -9.02 14.21
N ASN A 213 13.95 -9.73 14.94
CA ASN A 213 14.14 -10.10 16.34
C ASN A 213 14.49 -8.92 17.27
N GLY A 214 13.94 -7.72 17.02
CA GLY A 214 14.23 -6.54 17.85
C GLY A 214 15.49 -5.76 17.50
N GLU A 215 16.25 -6.16 16.48
CA GLU A 215 17.49 -5.48 16.10
C GLU A 215 17.28 -4.50 14.95
N ALA A 216 17.54 -3.20 15.15
CA ALA A 216 17.31 -2.18 14.14
C ALA A 216 17.97 -2.53 12.78
N VAL A 217 17.19 -2.39 11.69
CA VAL A 217 17.65 -2.72 10.33
C VAL A 217 18.41 -1.54 9.73
N ALA A 218 19.74 -1.60 9.75
CA ALA A 218 20.59 -0.49 9.28
C ALA A 218 20.30 -0.04 7.85
N ASP A 219 20.05 -0.98 6.92
CA ASP A 219 19.77 -0.68 5.51
C ASP A 219 18.34 -0.16 5.26
N LEU A 220 17.51 -0.12 6.31
CA LEU A 220 16.17 0.48 6.32
C LEU A 220 16.07 1.64 7.32
N ALA A 221 17.19 2.11 7.88
CA ALA A 221 17.21 3.17 8.88
C ALA A 221 16.58 4.46 8.32
N CYS A 222 15.64 5.02 9.06
CA CYS A 222 15.01 6.29 8.71
C CYS A 222 15.82 7.45 9.29
N GLY A 223 16.98 7.71 8.67
CA GLY A 223 17.92 8.73 9.15
C GLY A 223 18.48 8.39 10.52
N VAL A 224 18.20 9.21 11.54
CA VAL A 224 18.60 8.92 12.94
C VAL A 224 17.52 8.18 13.74
N ALA A 225 16.43 7.76 13.11
CA ALA A 225 15.40 6.91 13.69
C ALA A 225 15.67 5.44 13.34
N ASP A 226 15.39 4.56 14.29
CA ASP A 226 15.54 3.11 14.11
C ASP A 226 14.32 2.55 13.38
N THR A 227 14.53 1.59 12.48
CA THR A 227 13.45 0.88 11.78
C THR A 227 13.50 -0.60 12.09
N TYR A 228 12.33 -1.21 12.31
CA TYR A 228 12.15 -2.60 12.66
C TYR A 228 11.16 -3.29 11.72
N VAL A 229 11.33 -4.59 11.52
CA VAL A 229 10.39 -5.45 10.82
C VAL A 229 9.66 -6.31 11.85
N LEU A 230 8.39 -5.99 12.07
CA LEU A 230 7.58 -6.65 13.09
C LEU A 230 7.21 -8.08 12.68
N GLY A 231 7.04 -8.30 11.38
CA GLY A 231 6.70 -9.58 10.79
C GLY A 231 6.55 -9.46 9.27
N VAL A 232 6.74 -10.58 8.59
CA VAL A 232 6.50 -10.75 7.15
C VAL A 232 6.26 -12.23 6.86
N ASN A 233 5.49 -12.54 5.82
CA ASN A 233 5.20 -13.93 5.43
C ASN A 233 4.60 -14.77 6.57
N ASN A 234 3.62 -14.21 7.31
CA ASN A 234 3.02 -14.84 8.50
C ASN A 234 1.77 -15.69 8.22
N GLY A 235 1.49 -15.97 6.96
CA GLY A 235 0.37 -16.82 6.54
C GLY A 235 0.41 -17.15 5.06
N THR A 236 -0.70 -17.69 4.55
CA THR A 236 -0.78 -18.20 3.17
C THR A 236 -1.49 -17.24 2.20
N THR A 237 -2.26 -16.28 2.71
CA THR A 237 -2.91 -15.25 1.89
C THR A 237 -1.93 -14.13 1.57
N SER A 238 -2.15 -13.41 0.46
CA SER A 238 -1.34 -12.24 0.07
C SER A 238 -1.23 -11.24 1.23
N ASN A 239 -2.37 -10.93 1.84
CA ASN A 239 -2.51 -10.05 3.01
C ASN A 239 -1.68 -10.51 4.22
N ALA A 240 -1.73 -11.81 4.55
CA ALA A 240 -1.00 -12.36 5.70
C ALA A 240 0.52 -12.33 5.53
N LYS A 241 0.99 -12.06 4.31
CA LYS A 241 2.41 -11.89 4.00
C LYS A 241 2.91 -10.46 4.09
N SER A 242 2.03 -9.50 4.41
CA SER A 242 2.40 -8.09 4.56
C SER A 242 3.65 -7.89 5.41
N LEU A 243 4.63 -7.20 4.86
CA LEU A 243 5.82 -6.71 5.57
C LEU A 243 5.41 -5.56 6.49
N MET A 244 5.32 -5.85 7.80
CA MET A 244 4.96 -4.89 8.84
C MET A 244 6.22 -4.19 9.36
N LEU A 245 6.20 -2.86 9.41
CA LEU A 245 7.31 -2.03 9.88
C LEU A 245 6.95 -1.24 11.13
N ALA A 246 7.95 -0.97 11.96
CA ALA A 246 7.90 0.08 12.97
C ALA A 246 9.09 1.04 12.82
N ILE A 247 8.87 2.33 13.06
CA ILE A 247 9.91 3.36 13.14
C ILE A 247 9.92 3.92 14.56
N GLN A 248 11.07 3.91 15.23
CA GLN A 248 11.27 4.50 16.56
C GLN A 248 12.15 5.75 16.48
N PHE A 249 11.61 6.89 16.91
CA PHE A 249 12.33 8.16 17.00
C PHE A 249 12.20 8.76 18.40
N GLY A 250 13.08 8.32 19.31
CA GLY A 250 13.05 8.77 20.71
C GLY A 250 11.78 8.31 21.41
N ALA A 251 10.89 9.24 21.79
CA ALA A 251 9.59 8.93 22.39
C ALA A 251 8.45 8.70 21.37
N PHE A 252 8.70 8.98 20.09
CA PHE A 252 7.74 8.79 19.02
C PHE A 252 7.94 7.42 18.34
N SER A 253 6.84 6.73 18.07
CA SER A 253 6.83 5.48 17.30
C SER A 253 5.73 5.49 16.24
N ALA A 254 5.98 4.89 15.08
CA ALA A 254 4.97 4.71 14.05
C ALA A 254 5.00 3.30 13.49
N THR A 255 3.83 2.69 13.32
CA THR A 255 3.67 1.31 12.83
C THR A 255 2.92 1.31 11.50
N PHE A 256 3.47 0.61 10.52
CA PHE A 256 2.90 0.44 9.18
C PHE A 256 2.65 -1.04 8.93
N THR A 257 1.42 -1.40 8.62
CA THR A 257 0.97 -2.79 8.65
C THR A 257 0.72 -3.39 7.26
N GLY A 258 0.63 -2.57 6.22
CA GLY A 258 0.02 -3.00 4.96
C GLY A 258 -1.36 -3.61 5.21
N ASP A 259 -1.64 -4.74 4.57
CA ASP A 259 -2.89 -5.48 4.73
C ASP A 259 -2.76 -6.66 5.71
N ALA A 260 -1.92 -6.48 6.74
CA ALA A 260 -1.73 -7.46 7.81
C ALA A 260 -3.07 -8.07 8.30
N THR A 261 -3.04 -9.38 8.48
CA THR A 261 -4.18 -10.15 9.01
C THR A 261 -4.02 -10.38 10.51
N GLY A 262 -5.02 -10.94 11.17
CA GLY A 262 -4.89 -11.35 12.57
C GLY A 262 -3.74 -12.34 12.81
N ALA A 263 -3.35 -13.14 11.80
CA ALA A 263 -2.18 -14.01 11.89
C ALA A 263 -0.86 -13.22 11.90
N SER A 264 -0.77 -12.17 11.07
CA SER A 264 0.36 -11.25 11.04
C SER A 264 0.47 -10.46 12.35
N GLU A 265 -0.66 -9.94 12.85
CA GLU A 265 -0.75 -9.23 14.12
C GLU A 265 -0.32 -10.12 15.30
N ALA A 266 -0.81 -11.37 15.37
CA ALA A 266 -0.42 -12.32 16.41
C ALA A 266 1.08 -12.68 16.37
N ALA A 267 1.65 -12.80 15.16
CA ALA A 267 3.08 -13.02 15.00
C ALA A 267 3.88 -11.82 15.50
N ALA A 268 3.48 -10.59 15.14
CA ALA A 268 4.11 -9.37 15.63
C ALA A 268 4.05 -9.28 17.17
N ILE A 269 2.90 -9.58 17.79
CA ILE A 269 2.75 -9.64 19.26
C ILE A 269 3.71 -10.66 19.89
N THR A 270 3.86 -11.83 19.26
CA THR A 270 4.77 -12.87 19.75
C THR A 270 6.24 -12.43 19.62
N ASN A 271 6.59 -11.77 18.53
CA ASN A 271 7.94 -11.30 18.25
C ASN A 271 8.33 -10.10 19.15
N TYR A 272 7.35 -9.27 19.55
CA TYR A 272 7.54 -7.98 20.24
C TYR A 272 6.58 -7.77 21.43
N PRO A 273 6.55 -8.67 22.43
CA PRO A 273 5.51 -8.65 23.47
C PRO A 273 5.43 -7.34 24.28
N ASP A 274 6.56 -6.63 24.44
CA ASP A 274 6.66 -5.41 25.25
C ASP A 274 7.09 -4.17 24.44
N ALA A 275 7.04 -4.24 23.10
CA ALA A 275 7.65 -3.22 22.22
C ALA A 275 6.78 -2.84 21.01
N LEU A 276 5.45 -2.98 21.13
CA LEU A 276 4.50 -2.66 20.06
C LEU A 276 3.74 -1.34 20.25
N GLU A 277 3.92 -0.66 21.39
CA GLU A 277 3.26 0.63 21.62
C GLU A 277 3.58 1.62 20.49
N SER A 278 2.53 2.14 19.86
CA SER A 278 2.62 2.99 18.67
C SER A 278 2.08 4.38 18.96
N THR A 279 2.84 5.43 18.66
CA THR A 279 2.26 6.77 18.65
C THR A 279 1.29 6.87 17.47
N VAL A 280 1.70 6.44 16.27
CA VAL A 280 0.89 6.47 15.06
C VAL A 280 0.78 5.07 14.47
N LEU A 281 -0.42 4.52 14.41
CA LEU A 281 -0.70 3.27 13.73
C LEU A 281 -1.40 3.53 12.40
N ALA A 282 -0.77 3.11 11.29
CA ALA A 282 -1.49 2.88 10.05
C ALA A 282 -2.31 1.60 10.23
N ALA A 283 -3.64 1.70 10.15
CA ALA A 283 -4.51 0.56 10.42
C ALA A 283 -4.34 -0.55 9.38
N SER A 284 -4.35 -1.80 9.83
CA SER A 284 -4.26 -2.99 8.99
C SER A 284 -5.35 -2.99 7.92
N HIS A 285 -4.97 -3.34 6.69
CA HIS A 285 -5.91 -3.65 5.61
C HIS A 285 -6.92 -2.52 5.36
N HIS A 286 -6.44 -1.28 5.31
CA HIS A 286 -7.25 -0.06 5.13
C HIS A 286 -8.29 0.17 6.25
N GLY A 287 -8.22 -0.58 7.36
CA GLY A 287 -9.25 -0.66 8.39
C GLY A 287 -10.33 -1.71 8.12
N ALA A 288 -9.99 -2.83 7.47
CA ALA A 288 -10.87 -3.98 7.33
C ALA A 288 -11.11 -4.71 8.67
N GLU A 289 -12.06 -5.63 8.66
CA GLU A 289 -12.26 -6.65 9.71
C GLU A 289 -12.06 -8.08 9.16
N THR A 290 -11.82 -8.20 7.86
CA THR A 290 -11.62 -9.48 7.18
C THR A 290 -10.29 -10.10 7.62
N GLU A 291 -10.24 -11.43 7.63
CA GLU A 291 -9.06 -12.19 8.08
C GLU A 291 -8.62 -11.83 9.51
N ASN A 292 -9.57 -11.35 10.33
CA ASN A 292 -9.33 -10.89 11.70
C ASN A 292 -8.28 -9.77 11.80
N SER A 293 -8.17 -8.93 10.76
CA SER A 293 -7.38 -7.70 10.82
C SER A 293 -7.98 -6.69 11.80
N ASN A 294 -7.12 -5.85 12.40
CA ASN A 294 -7.49 -4.90 13.44
C ASN A 294 -8.17 -5.58 14.64
N SER A 295 -7.61 -6.71 15.09
CA SER A 295 -8.11 -7.46 16.25
C SER A 295 -8.03 -6.65 17.54
N GLN A 296 -8.81 -7.03 18.56
CA GLN A 296 -8.75 -6.36 19.87
C GLN A 296 -7.39 -6.59 20.53
N GLU A 297 -6.83 -7.78 20.40
CA GLU A 297 -5.50 -8.13 20.89
C GLU A 297 -4.42 -7.24 20.26
N TRP A 298 -4.54 -6.94 18.97
CA TRP A 298 -3.65 -6.00 18.29
C TRP A 298 -3.81 -4.56 18.78
N ALA A 299 -5.04 -4.08 18.94
CA ALA A 299 -5.30 -2.74 19.47
C ALA A 299 -4.79 -2.59 20.92
N ASP A 300 -4.94 -3.64 21.74
CA ASP A 300 -4.48 -3.68 23.12
C ASP A 300 -2.95 -3.78 23.23
N ALA A 301 -2.28 -4.45 22.28
CA ALA A 301 -0.82 -4.53 22.23
C ALA A 301 -0.19 -3.24 21.69
N THR A 302 -0.82 -2.60 20.70
CA THR A 302 -0.27 -1.40 20.06
C THR A 302 -0.66 -0.10 20.73
N ARG A 303 -1.76 -0.07 21.50
CA ARG A 303 -2.22 1.09 22.28
C ARG A 303 -2.08 2.43 21.53
N PRO A 304 -2.59 2.53 20.28
CA PRO A 304 -2.21 3.62 19.41
C PRO A 304 -2.77 4.96 19.91
N ALA A 305 -1.90 5.97 20.02
CA ALA A 305 -2.35 7.33 20.35
C ALA A 305 -3.05 8.01 19.16
N TYR A 306 -2.70 7.62 17.94
CA TYR A 306 -3.25 8.12 16.69
C TYR A 306 -3.43 6.94 15.72
N VAL A 307 -4.58 6.86 15.05
CA VAL A 307 -4.84 5.83 14.03
C VAL A 307 -5.14 6.48 12.69
N VAL A 308 -4.50 6.00 11.63
CA VAL A 308 -4.73 6.46 10.26
C VAL A 308 -5.19 5.31 9.37
N TYR A 309 -6.33 5.48 8.74
CA TYR A 309 -6.90 4.57 7.75
C TYR A 309 -6.63 5.11 6.34
N SER A 310 -5.65 4.52 5.64
CA SER A 310 -5.54 4.69 4.18
C SER A 310 -6.73 4.03 3.53
N ALA A 311 -7.75 4.78 3.14
CA ALA A 311 -8.98 4.22 2.60
C ALA A 311 -9.67 5.17 1.64
N GLY A 312 -10.49 4.60 0.75
CA GLY A 312 -11.30 5.33 -0.23
C GLY A 312 -12.78 5.03 -0.10
N SER A 313 -13.60 5.62 -0.97
CA SER A 313 -15.06 5.47 -0.94
C SER A 313 -15.60 4.23 -1.69
N HIS A 314 -14.83 3.13 -1.77
CA HIS A 314 -15.21 1.95 -2.55
C HIS A 314 -16.44 1.23 -1.98
N ALA A 315 -17.50 1.09 -2.79
CA ALA A 315 -18.81 0.63 -2.32
C ALA A 315 -18.86 -0.83 -1.83
N ASN A 316 -17.93 -1.68 -2.30
CA ASN A 316 -17.91 -3.11 -1.93
C ASN A 316 -17.09 -3.39 -0.67
N PHE A 317 -16.04 -2.61 -0.41
CA PHE A 317 -15.16 -2.81 0.76
C PHE A 317 -15.67 -2.00 1.95
N ARG A 318 -15.95 -0.72 1.70
CA ARG A 318 -16.39 0.25 2.69
C ARG A 318 -15.42 0.37 3.87
N HIS A 319 -14.14 0.51 3.55
CA HIS A 319 -13.10 0.72 4.55
C HIS A 319 -12.96 2.22 4.90
N PRO A 320 -12.57 2.58 6.13
CA PRO A 320 -12.46 1.67 7.27
C PRO A 320 -13.83 1.16 7.72
N ARG A 321 -13.90 -0.08 8.23
CA ARG A 321 -15.12 -0.65 8.80
C ARG A 321 -15.41 0.03 10.15
N CYS A 322 -16.68 0.28 10.44
CA CYS A 322 -17.05 0.89 11.73
C CYS A 322 -16.70 0.01 12.94
N SER A 323 -16.57 -1.31 12.74
CA SER A 323 -16.06 -2.26 13.73
C SER A 323 -14.59 -2.04 14.05
N ALA A 324 -13.71 -1.93 13.04
CA ALA A 324 -12.30 -1.60 13.24
C ALA A 324 -12.12 -0.24 13.95
N VAL A 325 -12.93 0.76 13.58
CA VAL A 325 -13.00 2.04 14.29
C VAL A 325 -13.40 1.84 15.76
N ALA A 326 -14.42 1.02 16.03
CA ALA A 326 -14.85 0.74 17.40
C ALA A 326 -13.77 0.00 18.21
N THR A 327 -13.01 -0.91 17.61
CA THR A 327 -11.90 -1.63 18.26
C THR A 327 -10.88 -0.65 18.84
N TYR A 328 -10.35 0.27 18.02
CA TYR A 328 -9.33 1.23 18.48
C TYR A 328 -9.87 2.25 19.47
N ARG A 329 -11.14 2.65 19.36
CA ARG A 329 -11.80 3.47 20.39
C ARG A 329 -11.95 2.73 21.71
N GLY A 330 -12.24 1.42 21.65
CA GLY A 330 -12.39 0.56 22.81
C GLY A 330 -11.08 0.35 23.58
N ALA A 331 -9.94 0.33 22.89
CA ALA A 331 -8.61 0.26 23.50
C ALA A 331 -8.30 1.50 24.38
N GLY A 332 -8.95 2.65 24.12
CA GLY A 332 -9.01 3.77 25.07
C GLY A 332 -7.83 4.75 25.06
N GLU A 333 -6.91 4.63 24.10
CA GLU A 333 -5.65 5.40 24.08
C GLU A 333 -5.65 6.59 23.09
N LEU A 334 -6.70 6.71 22.27
CA LEU A 334 -6.85 7.81 21.33
C LEU A 334 -6.93 9.17 22.06
N ARG A 335 -6.17 10.14 21.56
CA ARG A 335 -6.11 11.51 22.08
C ARG A 335 -7.37 12.30 21.72
N GLN A 336 -7.71 13.26 22.58
CA GLN A 336 -8.70 14.28 22.26
C GLN A 336 -8.08 15.34 21.34
N VAL A 337 -8.79 15.68 20.26
CA VAL A 337 -8.38 16.63 19.22
C VAL A 337 -9.57 17.50 18.78
N GLY A 338 -9.32 18.50 17.95
CA GLY A 338 -10.39 19.26 17.31
C GLY A 338 -11.37 18.35 16.56
N GLN A 339 -12.64 18.76 16.57
CA GLN A 339 -13.70 17.97 15.94
C GLN A 339 -13.48 17.89 14.41
N HIS A 340 -13.46 16.68 13.88
CA HIS A 340 -13.36 16.41 12.45
C HIS A 340 -14.36 15.35 11.98
N GLN A 341 -14.42 15.18 10.67
CA GLN A 341 -15.27 14.17 10.02
C GLN A 341 -14.50 12.87 9.86
N LEU A 342 -15.21 11.77 10.12
CA LEU A 342 -14.79 10.42 9.77
C LEU A 342 -15.95 9.71 9.06
N GLN A 343 -15.62 8.92 8.05
CA GLN A 343 -16.56 8.02 7.41
C GLN A 343 -16.11 6.58 7.67
N CYS A 344 -17.03 5.72 8.09
CA CYS A 344 -16.77 4.29 8.22
C CYS A 344 -17.88 3.46 7.56
N GLY A 345 -17.57 2.24 7.14
CA GLY A 345 -18.51 1.34 6.49
C GLY A 345 -19.28 0.44 7.44
N GLU A 346 -20.56 0.28 7.16
CA GLU A 346 -21.45 -0.71 7.76
C GLU A 346 -21.90 -1.75 6.71
N ALA A 347 -22.66 -2.75 7.14
CA ALA A 347 -23.17 -3.82 6.26
C ALA A 347 -23.98 -3.27 5.08
N ASN A 348 -24.71 -2.16 5.24
CA ASN A 348 -25.63 -1.62 4.23
C ASN A 348 -25.34 -0.17 3.81
N GLY A 349 -24.16 0.37 4.11
CA GLY A 349 -23.78 1.67 3.61
C GLY A 349 -22.61 2.28 4.37
N TRP A 350 -22.59 3.60 4.36
CA TRP A 350 -21.60 4.41 5.03
C TRP A 350 -22.21 5.17 6.19
N LYS A 351 -21.51 5.21 7.31
CA LYS A 351 -21.79 6.07 8.44
C LYS A 351 -20.85 7.25 8.41
N GLN A 352 -21.42 8.44 8.28
CA GLN A 352 -20.70 9.70 8.47
C GLN A 352 -20.79 10.07 9.95
N MET A 353 -19.67 10.46 10.54
CA MET A 353 -19.64 10.87 11.93
C MET A 353 -18.67 12.03 12.15
N LYS A 354 -19.01 12.83 13.16
CA LYS A 354 -18.07 13.76 13.75
C LYS A 354 -17.42 13.11 14.96
N THR A 355 -16.12 13.25 15.10
CA THR A 355 -15.35 12.73 16.22
C THR A 355 -14.38 13.79 16.73
N SER A 356 -14.00 13.67 17.99
CA SER A 356 -12.93 14.44 18.64
C SER A 356 -11.80 13.53 19.11
N LEU A 357 -11.75 12.30 18.58
CA LEU A 357 -10.67 11.35 18.83
C LEU A 357 -9.68 11.39 17.68
N SER A 358 -8.40 11.16 17.94
CA SER A 358 -7.29 11.18 16.99
C SER A 358 -7.27 10.02 15.99
N GLU A 359 -8.35 9.86 15.23
CA GLU A 359 -8.54 8.81 14.24
C GLU A 359 -8.89 9.44 12.89
N TYR A 360 -8.12 9.14 11.85
CA TYR A 360 -8.23 9.86 10.58
C TYR A 360 -8.30 8.89 9.42
N SER A 361 -9.03 9.26 8.36
CA SER A 361 -9.04 8.50 7.11
C SER A 361 -8.65 9.40 5.96
N THR A 362 -7.82 8.92 5.05
CA THR A 362 -7.41 9.70 3.87
C THR A 362 -8.59 10.09 2.98
N ASN A 363 -9.71 9.35 3.03
CA ASN A 363 -10.93 9.73 2.33
C ASN A 363 -11.59 10.99 2.91
N SER A 364 -11.76 11.02 4.23
CA SER A 364 -12.48 12.08 4.96
C SER A 364 -11.58 13.29 5.25
N SER A 365 -10.33 13.05 5.57
CA SER A 365 -9.35 14.07 5.96
C SER A 365 -8.50 14.60 4.79
N GLY A 366 -8.49 13.89 3.65
CA GLY A 366 -7.59 14.18 2.53
C GLY A 366 -6.15 13.75 2.83
N LEU A 367 -5.18 14.54 2.39
CA LEU A 367 -3.78 14.36 2.79
C LEU A 367 -3.66 14.49 4.31
N ILE A 368 -3.07 13.51 4.98
CA ILE A 368 -2.78 13.57 6.43
C ILE A 368 -1.28 13.63 6.61
N VAL A 369 -0.80 14.64 7.34
CA VAL A 369 0.62 14.83 7.62
C VAL A 369 0.84 14.91 9.11
N ILE A 370 1.69 14.04 9.64
CA ILE A 370 2.01 13.97 11.06
C ILE A 370 3.50 14.29 11.24
N THR A 371 3.81 15.34 12.01
CA THR A 371 5.20 15.71 12.33
C THR A 371 5.47 15.52 13.80
N ALA A 372 6.60 14.88 14.13
CA ALA A 372 7.02 14.58 15.49
C ALA A 372 8.48 15.01 15.73
N GLY A 373 8.81 15.37 16.96
CA GLY A 373 10.18 15.61 17.41
C GLY A 373 10.65 14.47 18.32
N LYS A 374 11.97 14.29 18.47
CA LYS A 374 12.55 13.15 19.19
C LYS A 374 12.06 13.00 20.64
N SER A 375 11.86 14.12 21.33
CA SER A 375 11.71 14.15 22.80
C SER A 375 10.27 14.07 23.29
N SER A 376 9.29 13.94 22.39
CA SER A 376 7.87 13.97 22.75
C SER A 376 7.06 13.01 21.88
N SER A 377 6.09 12.33 22.50
CA SER A 377 5.05 11.58 21.79
C SER A 377 3.95 12.50 21.24
N ASN A 378 3.97 13.79 21.57
CA ASN A 378 3.03 14.75 20.97
C ASN A 378 3.45 15.05 19.53
N VAL A 379 2.45 15.13 18.67
CA VAL A 379 2.63 15.38 17.24
C VAL A 379 1.84 16.61 16.82
N SER A 380 2.27 17.24 15.73
CA SER A 380 1.42 18.17 14.99
C SER A 380 0.81 17.45 13.80
N ILE A 381 -0.50 17.62 13.59
CA ILE A 381 -1.23 16.98 12.49
C ILE A 381 -1.80 18.05 11.57
N TYR A 382 -1.65 17.81 10.28
CA TYR A 382 -2.29 18.58 9.23
C TYR A 382 -3.18 17.68 8.39
N CYS A 383 -4.34 18.21 7.97
CA CYS A 383 -5.27 17.52 7.09
C CYS A 383 -5.70 18.42 5.92
N GLY A 384 -5.56 17.92 4.69
CA GLY A 384 -5.82 18.67 3.47
C GLY A 384 -7.28 19.10 3.25
N LYS A 385 -8.25 18.47 3.92
CA LYS A 385 -9.66 18.90 3.90
C LYS A 385 -10.07 19.79 5.09
N GLY A 386 -9.09 20.23 5.89
CA GLY A 386 -9.30 21.00 7.12
C GLY A 386 -9.86 20.15 8.27
N ASN A 387 -9.69 20.64 9.50
CA ASN A 387 -10.28 20.14 10.76
C ASN A 387 -9.48 19.17 11.64
N CYS A 388 -8.19 18.90 11.39
CA CYS A 388 -7.42 18.02 12.30
C CYS A 388 -6.62 18.75 13.40
N GLU A 389 -6.74 20.09 13.49
CA GLU A 389 -6.02 20.92 14.49
C GLU A 389 -6.51 20.70 15.93
#